data_AF-A0A519BMG6-F1
#
_entry.id   AF-A0A519BMG6-F1
#
_cell.length_a   1.000
_cell.length_b   1.000
_cell.length_c   1.000
_cell.angle_alpha   90.00
_cell.angle_beta   90.00
_cell.angle_gamma   90.00
#
_symmetry.space_group_name_H-M   'P 1'
#
loop_
_entity.id
_entity.type
_entity.pdbx_description
1 polymer ?
#
loop_
_entity_poly.entity_id
_entity_poly.type
_entity_poly.pdbx_seq_one_letter_code
_entity_poly.pdbx_strand_id
1 'polypeptide(L)'
;MSKRVVVVGGGVGGTIIANLLAKKMRNELKKGEVVIEIVSDSPIHFYQPGLLYMLLGLKNQEELTRNERDLLDPMVELHLHPAVKIDKDKNEVHLKNGVVLNYDILVIATGSRPAPEVIPGLREGGHWFYELDACLKLRHEL
;
A
#
# COMPACT_ATOMS: atom_id res chain seq x y z
N MET A 1 -27.38 9.17 -0.15
CA MET A 1 -25.96 9.38 0.17
C MET A 1 -25.20 8.11 -0.18
N SER A 2 -24.03 8.25 -0.79
CA SER A 2 -23.15 7.12 -1.14
C SER A 2 -22.39 6.65 0.08
N LYS A 3 -22.24 5.34 0.27
CA LYS A 3 -21.38 4.77 1.32
C LYS A 3 -19.92 4.83 0.89
N ARG A 4 -19.04 5.41 1.72
CA ARG A 4 -17.61 5.57 1.42
C ARG A 4 -16.76 4.52 2.12
N VAL A 5 -15.99 3.77 1.33
CA VAL A 5 -14.98 2.82 1.83
C VAL A 5 -13.61 3.40 1.52
N VAL A 6 -12.85 3.72 2.56
CA VAL A 6 -11.47 4.22 2.42
C VAL A 6 -10.49 3.11 2.81
N VAL A 7 -9.59 2.75 1.91
CA VAL A 7 -8.51 1.79 2.12
C VAL A 7 -7.19 2.56 2.28
N VAL A 8 -6.54 2.45 3.42
CA VAL A 8 -5.26 3.12 3.67
C VAL A 8 -4.12 2.13 3.47
N GLY A 9 -3.37 2.31 2.38
CA GLY A 9 -2.22 1.50 1.98
C GLY A 9 -2.38 0.90 0.58
N GLY A 10 -1.56 1.35 -0.38
CA GLY A 10 -1.46 0.82 -1.75
C GLY A 10 -0.56 -0.40 -1.92
N GLY A 11 -0.38 -1.19 -0.86
CA GLY A 11 0.37 -2.45 -0.92
C GLY A 11 -0.53 -3.62 -1.33
N VAL A 12 0.05 -4.83 -1.43
CA VAL A 12 -0.64 -6.06 -1.88
C VAL A 12 -2.03 -6.23 -1.24
N GLY A 13 -2.13 -6.09 0.08
CA GLY A 13 -3.41 -6.25 0.80
C GLY A 13 -4.46 -5.21 0.42
N GLY A 14 -4.05 -3.93 0.32
CA GLY A 14 -4.96 -2.83 0.00
C GLY A 14 -5.46 -2.87 -1.44
N THR A 15 -4.56 -3.13 -2.39
CA THR A 15 -4.91 -3.30 -3.80
C THR A 15 -5.86 -4.50 -3.99
N ILE A 16 -5.60 -5.64 -3.33
CA ILE A 16 -6.47 -6.82 -3.40
C ILE A 16 -7.87 -6.50 -2.86
N ILE A 17 -7.97 -5.94 -1.65
CA ILE A 17 -9.29 -5.70 -1.04
C ILE A 17 -10.09 -4.67 -1.83
N ALA A 18 -9.46 -3.60 -2.31
CA ALA A 18 -10.12 -2.58 -3.14
C ALA A 18 -10.72 -3.21 -4.41
N ASN A 19 -9.96 -4.05 -5.10
CA ASN A 19 -10.42 -4.76 -6.31
C ASN A 19 -11.51 -5.78 -6.02
N LEU A 20 -11.41 -6.54 -4.93
CA LEU A 20 -12.43 -7.52 -4.54
C LEU A 20 -13.76 -6.83 -4.21
N LEU A 21 -13.70 -5.69 -3.50
CA LEU A 21 -14.86 -4.87 -3.21
C LEU A 21 -15.45 -4.28 -4.51
N ALA A 22 -14.62 -3.74 -5.39
CA ALA A 22 -15.05 -3.18 -6.67
C ALA A 22 -15.77 -4.21 -7.55
N LYS A 23 -15.23 -5.43 -7.60
CA LYS A 23 -15.85 -6.56 -8.31
C LYS A 23 -17.18 -6.98 -7.68
N LYS A 24 -17.25 -7.06 -6.35
CA LYS A 24 -18.44 -7.53 -5.63
C LYS A 24 -19.57 -6.52 -5.62
N MET A 25 -19.26 -5.22 -5.60
CA MET A 25 -20.22 -4.11 -5.50
C MET A 25 -20.36 -3.33 -6.81
N ARG A 26 -20.13 -4.00 -7.95
CA ARG A 26 -20.06 -3.37 -9.28
C ARG A 26 -21.30 -2.57 -9.64
N ASN A 27 -22.49 -3.04 -9.22
CA ASN A 27 -23.75 -2.39 -9.54
C ASN A 27 -23.96 -1.14 -8.67
N GLU A 28 -23.64 -1.24 -7.39
CA GLU A 28 -23.71 -0.16 -6.40
C GLU A 28 -22.74 0.96 -6.77
N LEU A 29 -21.52 0.63 -7.21
CA LEU A 29 -20.55 1.60 -7.74
C LEU A 29 -21.07 2.33 -8.97
N LYS A 30 -21.64 1.60 -9.94
CA LYS A 30 -22.24 2.20 -11.15
C LYS A 30 -23.41 3.14 -10.83
N LYS A 31 -24.18 2.84 -9.79
CA LYS A 31 -25.29 3.67 -9.31
C LYS A 31 -24.83 4.82 -8.41
N GLY A 32 -23.55 4.87 -8.04
CA GLY A 32 -23.03 5.82 -7.07
C GLY A 32 -23.56 5.59 -5.66
N GLU A 33 -24.03 4.39 -5.33
CA GLU A 33 -24.47 4.01 -3.98
C GLU A 33 -23.28 3.74 -3.05
N VAL A 34 -22.13 3.40 -3.63
CA VAL A 34 -20.86 3.12 -2.94
C VAL A 34 -19.73 3.85 -3.66
N VAL A 35 -18.75 4.32 -2.91
CA VAL A 35 -17.48 4.84 -3.42
C VAL A 35 -16.35 4.10 -2.71
N ILE A 36 -15.34 3.66 -3.47
CA ILE A 36 -14.15 2.98 -2.93
C ILE A 36 -12.94 3.85 -3.28
N GLU A 37 -12.23 4.27 -2.23
CA GLU A 37 -11.05 5.13 -2.33
C GLU A 37 -9.86 4.40 -1.70
N ILE A 38 -8.72 4.37 -2.38
CA ILE A 38 -7.47 3.83 -1.85
C ILE A 38 -6.41 4.93 -1.75
N VAL A 39 -5.70 4.96 -0.63
CA VAL A 39 -4.61 5.90 -0.35
C VAL A 39 -3.29 5.16 -0.47
N SER A 40 -2.39 5.69 -1.29
CA SER A 40 -1.01 5.22 -1.44
C SER A 40 -0.02 6.37 -1.29
N ASP A 41 1.16 6.10 -0.75
CA ASP A 41 2.28 7.05 -0.68
C ASP A 41 3.16 7.04 -1.93
N SER A 42 2.93 6.09 -2.84
CA SER A 42 3.72 5.87 -4.06
C SER A 42 2.83 5.55 -5.27
N PRO A 43 3.15 6.05 -6.47
CA PRO A 43 2.52 5.62 -7.72
C PRO A 43 3.01 4.23 -8.17
N ILE A 44 4.06 3.71 -7.56
CA ILE A 44 4.67 2.42 -7.88
C ILE A 44 4.29 1.41 -6.81
N HIS A 45 3.62 0.34 -7.24
CA HIS A 45 3.39 -0.86 -6.46
C HIS A 45 4.67 -1.68 -6.42
N PHE A 46 5.17 -2.00 -5.24
CA PHE A 46 6.32 -2.87 -5.07
C PHE A 46 5.89 -4.20 -4.44
N TYR A 47 6.10 -5.31 -5.15
CA TYR A 47 5.82 -6.64 -4.64
C TYR A 47 6.92 -7.11 -3.68
N GLN A 48 6.87 -6.60 -2.44
CA GLN A 48 7.85 -6.87 -1.38
C GLN A 48 8.19 -8.35 -1.15
N PRO A 49 7.23 -9.32 -1.23
CA PRO A 49 7.57 -10.74 -1.10
C PRO A 49 8.61 -11.23 -2.13
N GLY A 50 8.74 -10.53 -3.26
CA GLY A 50 9.72 -10.86 -4.30
C GLY A 50 11.18 -10.52 -3.95
N LEU A 51 11.45 -9.78 -2.86
CA LEU A 51 12.81 -9.41 -2.45
C LEU A 51 13.70 -10.65 -2.23
N LEU A 52 13.13 -11.76 -1.75
CA LEU A 52 13.87 -13.01 -1.61
C LEU A 52 14.40 -13.52 -2.96
N TYR A 53 13.60 -13.41 -4.03
CA TYR A 53 14.04 -13.82 -5.37
C TYR A 53 15.05 -12.85 -5.95
N MET A 54 14.93 -11.55 -5.66
CA MET A 54 15.95 -10.56 -6.05
C MET A 54 17.28 -10.83 -5.37
N LEU A 55 17.27 -11.17 -4.08
CA LEU A 55 18.45 -11.53 -3.32
C LEU A 55 19.20 -12.70 -3.96
N LEU A 56 18.46 -13.72 -4.41
CA LEU A 56 19.01 -14.92 -5.06
C LEU A 56 19.33 -14.73 -6.55
N GLY A 57 19.20 -13.52 -7.10
CA GLY A 57 19.43 -13.24 -8.52
C GLY A 57 18.42 -13.87 -9.49
N LEU A 58 17.27 -14.32 -8.99
CA LEU A 58 16.22 -14.97 -9.78
C LEU A 58 15.21 -13.97 -10.37
N LYS A 59 15.20 -12.73 -9.88
CA LYS A 59 14.34 -11.63 -10.32
C LYS A 59 15.08 -10.31 -10.30
N ASN A 60 14.69 -9.40 -11.18
CA ASN A 60 15.11 -8.00 -11.16
C ASN A 60 14.01 -7.09 -10.59
N GLN A 61 14.38 -5.87 -10.22
CA GLN A 61 13.48 -4.91 -9.58
C GLN A 61 12.27 -4.58 -10.45
N GLU A 62 12.48 -4.43 -11.75
CA GLU A 62 11.44 -4.08 -12.73
C GLU A 62 10.35 -5.17 -12.81
N GLU A 63 10.71 -6.41 -12.54
CA GLU A 63 9.77 -7.53 -12.49
C GLU A 63 8.86 -7.46 -11.26
N LEU A 64 9.30 -6.78 -10.19
CA LEU A 64 8.55 -6.64 -8.92
C LEU A 64 7.77 -5.32 -8.82
N THR A 65 7.97 -4.38 -9.75
CA THR A 65 7.31 -3.08 -9.74
C THR A 65 6.21 -2.98 -10.78
N ARG A 66 5.09 -2.36 -10.44
CA ARG A 66 4.01 -1.98 -11.39
C ARG A 66 3.53 -0.58 -11.08
N ASN A 67 2.87 0.07 -12.04
CA ASN A 67 2.12 1.28 -11.73
C ASN A 67 0.89 0.89 -10.89
N GLU A 68 0.70 1.52 -9.73
CA GLU A 68 -0.41 1.22 -8.80
C GLU A 68 -1.77 1.37 -9.49
N ARG A 69 -1.91 2.37 -10.36
CA ARG A 69 -3.16 2.64 -11.07
C ARG A 69 -3.56 1.48 -11.99
N ASP A 70 -2.59 0.84 -12.63
CA ASP A 70 -2.82 -0.26 -13.56
C ASP A 70 -3.29 -1.54 -12.86
N LEU A 71 -3.03 -1.66 -11.55
CA LEU A 71 -3.45 -2.80 -10.74
C LEU A 71 -4.87 -2.67 -10.19
N LEU A 72 -5.43 -1.47 -10.21
CA LEU A 72 -6.70 -1.17 -9.58
C LEU A 72 -7.85 -1.14 -10.60
N ASP A 73 -9.01 -1.66 -10.20
CA ASP A 73 -10.25 -1.56 -10.97
C ASP A 73 -10.51 -0.08 -11.31
N PRO A 74 -10.90 0.25 -12.56
CA PRO A 74 -11.14 1.63 -12.97
C PRO A 74 -12.15 2.41 -12.11
N MET A 75 -13.03 1.72 -11.37
CA MET A 75 -14.00 2.34 -10.46
C MET A 75 -13.44 2.63 -9.05
N VAL A 76 -12.23 2.19 -8.73
CA VAL A 76 -11.53 2.56 -7.48
C VAL A 76 -10.83 3.88 -7.67
N GLU A 77 -11.07 4.84 -6.78
CA GLU A 77 -10.37 6.13 -6.78
C GLU A 77 -9.02 6.01 -6.06
N LEU A 78 -7.93 6.46 -6.68
CA LEU A 78 -6.58 6.37 -6.14
C LEU A 78 -6.09 7.76 -5.69
N HIS A 79 -5.75 7.89 -4.41
CA HIS A 79 -5.14 9.08 -3.82
C HIS A 79 -3.64 8.84 -3.59
N LEU A 80 -2.79 9.56 -4.33
CA LEU A 80 -1.33 9.42 -4.28
C LEU A 80 -0.68 10.40 -3.30
N HIS A 81 -1.12 10.35 -2.04
CA HIS A 81 -0.53 11.12 -0.95
C HIS A 81 -0.54 10.30 0.33
N PRO A 82 0.55 10.31 1.12
CA PRO A 82 0.59 9.60 2.39
C PRO A 82 -0.55 10.01 3.32
N ALA A 83 -1.22 9.04 3.94
CA ALA A 83 -2.08 9.32 5.09
C ALA A 83 -1.20 9.71 6.29
N VAL A 84 -1.52 10.85 6.92
CA VAL A 84 -0.74 11.40 8.04
C VAL A 84 -1.48 11.33 9.36
N LYS A 85 -2.81 11.20 9.34
CA LYS A 85 -3.65 11.05 10.53
C LYS A 85 -4.94 10.32 10.19
N ILE A 86 -5.39 9.46 11.10
CA ILE A 86 -6.73 8.88 11.10
C ILE A 86 -7.46 9.47 12.32
N ASP A 87 -8.48 10.27 12.08
CA ASP A 87 -9.35 10.83 13.13
C ASP A 87 -10.61 9.96 13.25
N LYS A 88 -10.57 9.02 14.19
CA LYS A 88 -11.66 8.06 14.41
C LYS A 88 -12.93 8.70 14.98
N ASP A 89 -12.80 9.84 15.66
CA ASP A 89 -13.94 10.49 16.30
C ASP A 89 -14.79 11.23 15.25
N LYS A 90 -14.15 11.63 14.14
CA LYS A 90 -14.79 12.26 12.97
C LYS A 90 -14.98 11.34 11.77
N ASN A 91 -14.44 10.13 11.82
CA ASN A 91 -14.34 9.21 10.68
C ASN A 91 -13.62 9.82 9.46
N GLU A 92 -12.45 10.43 9.71
CA GLU A 92 -11.64 11.12 8.70
C GLU A 92 -10.25 10.48 8.53
N VAL A 93 -9.74 10.47 7.30
CA VAL A 93 -8.33 10.21 6.99
C VAL A 93 -7.74 11.49 6.39
N HIS A 94 -6.72 12.04 7.04
CA HIS A 94 -6.01 13.23 6.58
C HIS A 94 -4.81 12.80 5.75
N LEU A 95 -4.69 13.37 4.55
CA LEU A 95 -3.58 13.16 3.65
C LEU A 95 -2.56 14.29 3.78
N LYS A 96 -1.30 13.99 3.44
CA LYS A 96 -0.17 14.93 3.55
C LYS A 96 -0.38 16.22 2.73
N ASN A 97 -1.16 16.16 1.64
CA ASN A 97 -1.47 17.31 0.79
C ASN A 97 -2.62 18.18 1.32
N GLY A 98 -3.17 17.88 2.51
CA GLY A 98 -4.29 18.61 3.10
C GLY A 98 -5.67 18.09 2.74
N VAL A 99 -5.79 17.10 1.83
CA VAL A 99 -7.06 16.44 1.55
C VAL A 99 -7.54 15.66 2.78
N VAL A 100 -8.84 15.71 3.05
CA VAL A 100 -9.49 14.96 4.12
C VAL A 100 -10.54 14.05 3.51
N LEU A 101 -10.39 12.74 3.71
CA LEU A 101 -11.32 11.73 3.23
C LEU A 101 -12.24 11.30 4.38
N ASN A 102 -13.55 11.46 4.19
CA ASN A 102 -14.55 10.93 5.11
C ASN A 102 -14.83 9.46 4.77
N TYR A 103 -15.06 8.61 5.77
CA TYR A 103 -15.40 7.21 5.55
C TYR A 103 -16.61 6.77 6.37
N ASP A 104 -17.37 5.83 5.81
CA ASP A 104 -18.30 4.98 6.58
C ASP A 104 -17.60 3.69 7.01
N ILE A 105 -16.66 3.21 6.19
CA ILE A 105 -15.84 2.02 6.45
C ILE A 105 -14.39 2.37 6.15
N LEU A 106 -13.52 2.12 7.14
CA LEU A 106 -12.07 2.25 7.00
C LEU A 106 -11.43 0.86 6.97
N VAL A 107 -10.59 0.62 5.96
CA VAL A 107 -9.73 -0.55 5.87
C VAL A 107 -8.28 -0.11 6.07
N ILE A 108 -7.63 -0.60 7.13
CA ILE A 108 -6.22 -0.35 7.38
C ILE A 108 -5.40 -1.46 6.71
N ALA A 109 -4.66 -1.10 5.68
CA ALA A 109 -3.82 -2.00 4.87
C ALA A 109 -2.38 -1.44 4.71
N THR A 110 -1.90 -0.71 5.73
CA THR A 110 -0.60 0.01 5.71
C THR A 110 0.63 -0.89 5.76
N GLY A 111 0.44 -2.20 5.87
CA GLY A 111 1.55 -3.14 6.04
C GLY A 111 2.34 -2.90 7.33
N SER A 112 3.64 -3.18 7.25
CA SER A 112 4.59 -3.05 8.36
C SER A 112 5.89 -2.46 7.85
N ARG A 113 6.65 -1.83 8.74
CA ARG A 113 8.02 -1.38 8.47
C ARG A 113 9.01 -2.24 9.25
N PRO A 114 10.15 -2.64 8.67
CA PRO A 114 11.26 -3.17 9.45
C PRO A 114 11.70 -2.15 10.51
N ALA A 115 12.09 -2.66 11.67
CA ALA A 115 12.49 -1.86 12.82
C ALA A 115 13.88 -2.29 13.31
N PRO A 116 14.94 -2.22 12.47
CA PRO A 116 16.27 -2.67 12.86
C PRO A 116 16.82 -1.94 14.10
N GLU A 117 16.34 -0.73 14.38
CA GLU A 117 16.68 0.06 15.56
C GLU A 117 16.29 -0.59 16.90
N VAL A 118 15.38 -1.56 16.91
CA VAL A 118 14.96 -2.23 18.14
C VAL A 118 15.89 -3.39 18.52
N ILE A 119 16.83 -3.75 17.65
CA ILE A 119 17.80 -4.83 17.86
C ILE A 119 19.21 -4.20 17.88
N PRO A 120 19.85 -4.07 19.06
CA PRO A 120 21.20 -3.52 19.16
C PRO A 120 22.20 -4.24 18.23
N GLY A 121 22.94 -3.49 17.43
CA GLY A 121 23.95 -4.02 16.50
C GLY A 121 23.42 -4.42 15.12
N LEU A 122 22.09 -4.55 14.93
CA LEU A 122 21.52 -4.99 13.66
C LEU A 122 21.71 -3.95 12.56
N ARG A 123 21.46 -2.66 12.85
CA ARG A 123 21.60 -1.59 11.86
C ARG A 123 23.06 -1.35 11.47
N GLU A 124 23.98 -1.57 12.39
CA GLU A 124 25.41 -1.32 12.22
C GLU A 124 26.12 -2.44 11.45
N GLY A 125 25.75 -3.71 11.70
CA GLY A 125 26.50 -4.85 11.18
C GLY A 125 25.68 -6.09 10.81
N GLY A 126 24.36 -6.06 10.91
CA GLY A 126 23.52 -7.18 10.51
C GLY A 126 22.98 -7.04 9.08
N HIS A 127 22.41 -8.14 8.59
CA HIS A 127 21.78 -8.22 7.27
C HIS A 127 20.30 -8.59 7.39
N TRP A 128 19.49 -7.96 6.53
CA TRP A 128 18.10 -8.32 6.27
C TRP A 128 17.79 -8.00 4.82
N PHE A 129 16.67 -8.52 4.31
CA PHE A 129 16.26 -8.31 2.91
C PHE A 129 14.81 -7.83 2.80
N TYR A 130 14.19 -7.39 3.90
CA TYR A 130 12.81 -6.91 3.93
C TYR A 130 12.64 -5.46 3.42
N GLU A 131 13.73 -4.82 3.01
CA GLU A 131 13.76 -3.52 2.31
C GLU A 131 14.64 -3.65 1.08
N LEU A 132 14.35 -2.88 0.04
CA LEU A 132 15.09 -2.93 -1.22
C LEU A 132 16.59 -2.66 -1.01
N ASP A 133 16.94 -1.59 -0.31
CA ASP A 133 18.34 -1.22 -0.07
C ASP A 133 19.07 -2.29 0.76
N ALA A 134 18.40 -2.87 1.75
CA ALA A 134 18.96 -3.94 2.58
C ALA A 134 19.16 -5.24 1.77
N CYS A 135 18.19 -5.57 0.92
CA CYS A 135 18.28 -6.69 -0.02
C CYS A 135 19.45 -6.52 -0.99
N LEU A 136 19.63 -5.33 -1.58
CA LEU A 136 20.74 -5.04 -2.48
C LEU A 136 22.08 -5.10 -1.76
N LYS A 137 22.17 -4.51 -0.56
CA LYS A 137 23.38 -4.60 0.28
C LYS A 137 23.77 -6.06 0.54
N LEU A 138 22.83 -6.89 1.02
CA LEU A 138 23.11 -8.30 1.28
C LEU A 138 23.50 -9.05 0.00
N ARG A 139 22.84 -8.81 -1.13
CA ARG A 139 23.20 -9.45 -2.40
C ARG A 139 24.63 -9.12 -2.86
N HIS A 140 25.12 -7.91 -2.61
CA HIS A 140 26.49 -7.52 -2.96
C HIS A 140 27.56 -8.23 -2.13
N GLU A 141 27.19 -8.74 -0.95
CA GLU A 141 28.09 -9.44 -0.04
C GLU A 141 28.07 -10.97 -0.21
N LEU A 142 27.10 -11.51 -0.97
CA LEU A 142 26.98 -12.92 -1.35
C LEU A 142 27.68 -13.21 -2.68
#